data_AF-A0A496YYQ5-F1
#
_entry.id   AF-A0A496YYQ5-F1
#
_cell.length_a   1.000
_cell.length_b   1.000
_cell.length_c   1.000
_cell.angle_alpha   90.00
_cell.angle_beta   90.00
_cell.angle_gamma   90.00
#
_symmetry.space_group_name_H-M   'P 1'
#
loop_
_entity.id
_entity.type
_entity.pdbx_description
1 polymer ?
#
loop_
_entity_poly.entity_id
_entity_poly.type
_entity_poly.pdbx_seq_one_letter_code
_entity_poly.pdbx_strand_id
1 'polypeptide(L)'
;MATFQELLKQLQKKAVRVFLLDKHYEVNKKDYYQAIRYYWVDENGILRSEAVIIHVLVKDDGTEEAYWKDRVPTILATSTTSPTSFADEVEEYAKKNVSNFVGLNPIAVNDAKKRGLFEVFIYNPSTDQVEKKTVYVWKNKEGQLMYKVVKQS
;
A
#
# COMPACT_ATOMS: atom_id res chain seq x y z
N MET A 1 7.78 -27.02 27.02
CA MET A 1 7.36 -26.11 25.92
C MET A 1 7.39 -24.69 26.44
N ALA A 2 7.45 -23.69 25.55
CA ALA A 2 7.38 -22.28 25.99
C ALA A 2 5.96 -21.93 26.44
N THR A 3 5.82 -20.96 27.33
CA THR A 3 4.54 -20.34 27.69
C THR A 3 4.15 -19.29 26.66
N PHE A 4 2.88 -18.88 26.66
CA PHE A 4 2.41 -17.77 25.84
C PHE A 4 3.24 -16.49 26.08
N GLN A 5 3.53 -16.18 27.35
CA GLN A 5 4.29 -14.99 27.74
C GLN A 5 5.74 -15.03 27.24
N GLU A 6 6.38 -16.19 27.23
CA GLU A 6 7.73 -16.34 26.69
C GLU A 6 7.77 -16.09 25.17
N LEU A 7 6.81 -16.65 24.43
CA LEU A 7 6.68 -16.43 22.99
C LEU A 7 6.35 -14.96 22.66
N LEU A 8 5.48 -14.32 23.45
CA LEU A 8 5.17 -12.91 23.31
C LEU A 8 6.40 -12.03 23.55
N LYS A 9 7.18 -12.31 24.60
CA LYS A 9 8.45 -11.60 24.88
C LYS A 9 9.46 -11.76 23.75
N GLN A 10 9.59 -12.94 23.16
CA GLN A 10 10.45 -13.15 21.99
C GLN A 10 10.03 -12.26 20.81
N LEU A 11 8.72 -12.12 20.58
CA LEU A 11 8.18 -11.28 19.52
C LEU A 11 8.42 -9.79 19.79
N GLN A 12 8.21 -9.34 21.03
CA GLN A 12 8.42 -7.96 21.45
C GLN A 12 9.87 -7.50 21.34
N LYS A 13 10.85 -8.41 21.51
CA LYS A 13 12.29 -8.08 21.37
C LYS A 13 12.68 -7.65 19.95
N LYS A 14 11.98 -8.16 18.92
CA LYS A 14 12.27 -7.87 17.51
C LYS A 14 11.30 -6.88 16.87
N ALA A 15 10.20 -6.57 17.55
CA ALA A 15 9.11 -5.78 17.01
C ALA A 15 9.19 -4.33 17.51
N VAL A 16 8.90 -3.38 16.62
CA VAL A 16 8.66 -1.98 16.98
C VAL A 16 7.33 -1.86 17.73
N ARG A 17 6.33 -2.65 17.33
CA ARG A 17 5.01 -2.67 17.98
C ARG A 17 4.36 -4.03 17.87
N VAL A 18 3.65 -4.42 18.92
CA VAL A 18 2.90 -5.69 19.01
C VAL A 18 1.48 -5.40 19.46
N PHE A 19 0.50 -6.02 18.82
CA PHE A 19 -0.91 -5.93 19.13
C PHE A 19 -1.47 -7.34 19.34
N LEU A 20 -2.09 -7.55 20.50
CA LEU A 20 -2.94 -8.72 20.72
C LEU A 20 -4.26 -8.46 19.98
N LEU A 21 -4.62 -9.38 19.10
CA LEU A 21 -5.88 -9.36 18.37
C LEU A 21 -6.88 -10.32 19.05
N ASP A 22 -7.77 -10.91 18.27
CA ASP A 22 -8.79 -11.82 18.75
C ASP A 22 -8.20 -13.06 19.42
N LYS A 23 -8.89 -13.49 20.47
CA LYS A 23 -8.67 -14.76 21.17
C LYS A 23 -9.83 -15.70 20.83
N HIS A 24 -9.51 -16.90 20.37
CA HIS A 24 -10.51 -17.93 20.06
C HIS A 24 -10.26 -19.17 20.91
N TYR A 25 -11.28 -19.60 21.67
CA TYR A 25 -11.20 -20.80 22.49
C TYR A 25 -11.58 -22.04 21.68
N GLU A 26 -10.92 -23.15 21.96
CA GLU A 26 -11.31 -24.46 21.44
C GLU A 26 -12.62 -24.96 22.06
N VAL A 27 -13.13 -26.08 21.53
CA VAL A 27 -14.37 -26.73 21.99
C VAL A 27 -14.31 -27.07 23.48
N ASN A 28 -13.12 -27.37 24.01
CA ASN A 28 -12.89 -27.64 25.44
C ASN A 28 -12.98 -26.37 26.32
N LYS A 29 -13.15 -25.18 25.72
CA LYS A 29 -13.24 -23.86 26.38
C LYS A 29 -12.04 -23.50 27.25
N LYS A 30 -10.93 -24.19 27.06
CA LYS A 30 -9.73 -24.12 27.90
C LYS A 30 -8.53 -23.70 27.07
N ASP A 31 -8.27 -24.47 26.02
CA ASP A 31 -7.22 -24.16 25.06
C ASP A 31 -7.67 -23.02 24.16
N TYR A 32 -6.72 -22.22 23.71
CA TYR A 32 -7.05 -21.04 22.92
C TYR A 32 -5.99 -20.66 21.91
N TYR A 33 -6.44 -20.10 20.81
CA TYR A 33 -5.64 -19.43 19.81
C TYR A 33 -5.61 -17.93 20.14
N GLN A 34 -4.41 -17.37 20.25
CA GLN A 34 -4.20 -15.93 20.34
C GLN A 34 -3.60 -15.43 19.03
N ALA A 35 -4.38 -14.63 18.30
CA ALA A 35 -3.87 -13.91 17.15
C ALA A 35 -3.10 -12.67 17.62
N ILE A 36 -1.97 -12.41 16.96
CA ILE A 36 -1.07 -11.29 17.27
C ILE A 36 -0.66 -10.66 15.96
N ARG A 37 -0.73 -9.32 15.85
CA ARG A 37 -0.09 -8.58 14.77
C ARG A 37 1.09 -7.80 15.31
N TYR A 38 2.23 -7.88 14.62
CA TYR A 38 3.41 -7.13 14.99
C TYR A 38 4.07 -6.47 13.79
N TYR A 39 4.88 -5.46 14.08
CA TYR A 39 5.55 -4.61 13.11
C TYR A 39 7.04 -4.58 13.42
N TRP A 40 7.89 -4.61 12.40
CA TRP A 40 9.34 -4.46 12.52
C TRP A 40 9.89 -3.70 11.33
N VAL A 41 11.08 -3.12 11.47
CA VAL A 41 11.80 -2.49 10.34
C VAL A 41 12.80 -3.52 9.81
N ASP A 42 12.82 -3.73 8.50
CA ASP A 42 13.81 -4.62 7.89
C ASP A 42 15.15 -3.92 7.61
N GLU A 43 16.11 -4.67 7.08
CA GLU A 43 17.47 -4.18 6.77
C GLU A 43 17.50 -3.00 5.79
N ASN A 44 16.44 -2.82 4.99
CA ASN A 44 16.30 -1.75 4.00
C ASN A 44 15.51 -0.55 4.53
N GLY A 45 15.18 -0.52 5.84
CA GLY A 45 14.39 0.55 6.44
C GLY A 45 12.88 0.45 6.15
N ILE A 46 12.39 -0.66 5.61
CA ILE A 46 10.98 -0.85 5.27
C ILE A 46 10.22 -1.37 6.50
N LEU A 47 9.12 -0.70 6.86
CA LEU A 47 8.22 -1.16 7.91
C LEU A 47 7.43 -2.38 7.43
N ARG A 48 7.70 -3.55 8.00
CA ARG A 48 6.99 -4.81 7.73
C ARG A 48 5.94 -5.08 8.79
N SER A 49 4.99 -5.94 8.47
CA SER A 49 4.04 -6.49 9.43
C SER A 49 3.86 -8.00 9.25
N GLU A 50 3.38 -8.66 10.30
CA GLU A 50 3.00 -10.07 10.21
C GLU A 50 1.92 -10.32 11.25
N ALA A 51 0.97 -11.18 10.87
CA ALA A 51 0.02 -11.76 11.80
C ALA A 51 0.46 -13.19 12.10
N VAL A 52 0.52 -13.53 13.39
CA VAL A 52 0.89 -14.86 13.87
C VAL A 52 -0.17 -15.37 14.82
N ILE A 53 -0.31 -16.68 14.87
CA ILE A 53 -1.21 -17.36 15.81
C ILE A 53 -0.38 -18.19 16.76
N ILE A 54 -0.55 -17.93 18.05
CA ILE A 54 -0.04 -18.81 19.12
C ILE A 54 -1.20 -19.69 19.59
N HIS A 55 -1.01 -21.01 19.53
CA HIS A 55 -1.92 -21.94 20.18
C HIS A 55 -1.41 -22.19 21.60
N VAL A 56 -2.30 -22.03 22.58
CA VAL A 56 -2.03 -22.22 24.00
C VAL A 56 -2.88 -23.38 24.51
N LEU A 57 -2.18 -24.40 24.98
CA LEU A 57 -2.74 -25.55 25.68
C LEU A 57 -2.66 -25.27 27.18
N VAL A 58 -3.78 -25.38 27.87
CA VAL A 58 -3.84 -25.18 29.31
C VAL A 58 -3.97 -26.57 29.94
N LYS A 59 -3.06 -26.93 30.85
CA LYS A 59 -3.09 -28.19 31.59
C LYS A 59 -4.02 -28.11 32.79
N ASP A 60 -4.39 -29.25 33.36
CA ASP A 60 -5.40 -29.33 34.44
C ASP A 60 -4.94 -28.67 35.73
N ASP A 61 -3.63 -28.54 35.92
CA ASP A 61 -2.98 -27.78 36.98
C ASP A 61 -2.91 -26.26 36.71
N GLY A 62 -3.44 -25.80 35.56
CA GLY A 62 -3.37 -24.41 35.12
C GLY A 62 -2.08 -24.02 34.40
N THR A 63 -1.14 -24.94 34.21
CA THR A 63 0.11 -24.67 33.48
C THR A 63 -0.18 -24.47 31.99
N GLU A 64 0.33 -23.38 31.42
CA GLU A 64 0.22 -23.11 29.97
C GLU A 64 1.42 -23.67 29.19
N GLU A 65 1.15 -24.31 28.06
CA GLU A 65 2.12 -24.66 27.04
C GLU A 65 1.69 -24.07 25.70
N ALA A 66 2.59 -23.39 25.01
CA ALA A 66 2.27 -22.64 23.82
C ALA A 66 3.26 -22.92 22.69
N TYR A 67 2.76 -22.81 21.45
CA TYR A 67 3.57 -22.94 20.25
C TYR A 67 2.99 -22.11 19.09
N TRP A 68 3.84 -21.82 18.10
CA TRP A 68 3.43 -21.13 16.88
C TRP A 68 2.59 -22.06 16.01
N LYS A 69 1.32 -21.72 15.77
CA LYS A 69 0.42 -22.53 14.95
C LYS A 69 0.48 -22.14 13.48
N ASP A 70 0.45 -20.84 13.20
CA ASP A 70 0.47 -20.33 11.83
C ASP A 70 1.09 -18.91 11.77
N ARG A 71 1.59 -18.55 10.59
CA ARG A 71 2.24 -17.29 10.28
C ARG A 71 1.76 -16.79 8.93
N VAL A 72 1.09 -15.64 8.93
CA VAL A 72 0.64 -14.95 7.72
C VAL A 72 1.51 -13.71 7.51
N PRO A 73 2.61 -13.81 6.72
CA PRO A 73 3.48 -12.67 6.44
C PRO A 73 2.68 -11.62 5.67
N THR A 74 2.78 -10.35 6.08
CA THR A 74 2.10 -9.24 5.39
C THR A 74 3.08 -8.11 5.18
N ILE A 75 3.62 -8.00 3.98
CA ILE A 75 4.44 -6.86 3.60
C ILE A 75 3.52 -5.63 3.52
N LEU A 76 3.61 -4.74 4.50
CA LEU A 76 3.12 -3.38 4.33
C LEU A 76 4.20 -2.68 3.51
N ALA A 77 3.95 -2.52 2.21
CA ALA A 77 4.77 -1.62 1.44
C ALA A 77 4.64 -0.23 2.09
N THR A 78 5.76 0.37 2.49
CA THR A 78 5.78 1.82 2.67
C THR A 78 5.26 2.42 1.37
N SER A 79 4.34 3.37 1.49
CA SER A 79 3.93 4.26 0.39
C SER A 79 5.14 5.09 -0.05
N THR A 80 6.11 4.44 -0.67
CA THR A 80 7.29 5.01 -1.29
C THR A 80 7.31 4.41 -2.67
N THR A 81 6.74 5.19 -3.60
CA THR A 81 6.43 4.86 -4.99
C THR A 81 5.47 3.68 -5.15
N SER A 82 4.16 3.98 -5.18
CA SER A 82 3.25 3.30 -6.11
C SER A 82 3.98 3.11 -7.44
N PRO A 83 3.79 2.01 -8.20
CA PRO A 83 4.19 2.03 -9.61
C PRO A 83 3.56 3.30 -10.18
N THR A 84 4.38 4.27 -10.62
CA THR A 84 3.91 5.57 -11.10
C THR A 84 2.80 5.25 -12.09
N SER A 85 1.57 5.59 -11.72
CA SER A 85 0.45 5.30 -12.59
C SER A 85 0.71 6.02 -13.90
N PHE A 86 0.13 5.54 -14.99
CA PHE A 86 0.27 6.24 -16.25
C PHE A 86 -0.19 7.70 -16.12
N ALA A 87 -1.17 7.97 -15.26
CA ALA A 87 -1.58 9.32 -14.92
C ALA A 87 -0.47 10.13 -14.23
N ASP A 88 0.20 9.56 -13.21
CA ASP A 88 1.31 10.24 -12.52
C ASP A 88 2.47 10.55 -13.48
N GLU A 89 2.78 9.61 -14.37
CA GLU A 89 3.81 9.80 -15.40
C GLU A 89 3.46 10.96 -16.35
N VAL A 90 2.21 11.03 -16.79
CA VAL A 90 1.71 12.09 -17.66
C VAL A 90 1.68 13.44 -16.92
N GLU A 91 1.32 13.46 -15.64
CA GLU A 91 1.34 14.67 -14.82
C GLU A 91 2.75 15.20 -14.63
N GLU A 92 3.72 14.33 -14.31
CA GLU A 92 5.14 14.69 -14.20
C GLU A 92 5.70 15.21 -15.53
N TYR A 93 5.31 14.61 -16.65
CA TYR A 93 5.67 15.12 -17.97
C TYR A 93 5.07 16.50 -18.22
N ALA A 94 3.79 16.71 -17.88
CA ALA A 94 3.10 17.98 -18.08
C ALA A 94 3.70 19.10 -17.21
N LYS A 95 3.99 18.84 -15.93
CA LYS A 95 4.68 19.78 -15.02
C LYS A 95 6.00 20.29 -15.60
N LYS A 96 6.74 19.42 -16.30
CA LYS A 96 8.06 19.74 -16.87
C LYS A 96 7.99 20.41 -18.24
N ASN A 97 6.99 20.08 -19.06
CA ASN A 97 6.98 20.43 -20.49
C ASN A 97 5.85 21.39 -20.90
N VAL A 98 4.87 21.65 -20.04
CA VAL A 98 3.74 22.54 -20.33
C VAL A 98 3.90 23.83 -19.53
N SER A 99 4.10 24.96 -20.22
CA SER A 99 4.19 26.27 -19.59
C SER A 99 2.89 26.63 -18.88
N ASN A 100 2.99 27.27 -17.71
CA ASN A 100 1.84 27.65 -16.87
C ASN A 100 0.90 26.49 -16.53
N PHE A 101 1.43 25.27 -16.44
CA PHE A 101 0.68 24.11 -15.99
C PHE A 101 0.14 24.33 -14.57
N VAL A 102 -1.17 24.12 -14.40
CA VAL A 102 -1.85 24.23 -13.10
C VAL A 102 -2.15 22.84 -12.54
N GLY A 103 -2.59 21.92 -13.41
CA GLY A 103 -3.00 20.61 -12.98
C GLY A 103 -3.49 19.75 -14.13
N LEU A 104 -3.74 18.49 -13.81
CA LEU A 104 -4.20 17.47 -14.74
C LEU A 104 -5.28 16.62 -14.07
N ASN A 105 -6.37 16.37 -14.79
CA ASN A 105 -7.45 15.52 -14.35
C ASN A 105 -7.59 14.32 -15.31
N PRO A 106 -7.35 13.08 -14.87
CA PRO A 106 -7.59 11.90 -15.69
C PRO A 106 -9.08 11.66 -15.88
N ILE A 107 -9.55 11.60 -17.13
CA ILE A 107 -10.96 11.28 -17.45
C ILE A 107 -11.14 9.76 -17.57
N ALA A 108 -10.29 9.13 -18.38
CA ALA A 108 -10.36 7.70 -18.67
C ALA A 108 -8.96 7.17 -18.98
N VAL A 109 -8.42 6.35 -18.08
CA VAL A 109 -7.03 5.87 -18.17
C VAL A 109 -6.99 4.36 -18.24
N ASN A 110 -6.17 3.83 -19.14
CA ASN A 110 -5.83 2.41 -19.18
C ASN A 110 -4.33 2.26 -18.88
N ASP A 111 -4.02 1.99 -17.61
CA ASP A 111 -2.64 1.83 -17.14
C ASP A 111 -1.90 0.68 -17.83
N ALA A 112 -2.57 -0.43 -18.10
CA ALA A 112 -1.97 -1.59 -18.75
C ALA A 112 -1.54 -1.28 -20.20
N LYS A 113 -2.33 -0.48 -20.92
CA LYS A 113 -2.06 -0.08 -22.31
C LYS A 113 -1.32 1.27 -22.40
N LYS A 114 -0.98 1.89 -21.27
CA LYS A 114 -0.29 3.19 -21.18
C LYS A 114 -0.88 4.22 -22.13
N ARG A 115 -2.20 4.40 -22.05
CA ARG A 115 -2.97 5.36 -22.84
C ARG A 115 -4.21 5.85 -22.09
N GLY A 116 -4.65 7.08 -22.34
CA GLY A 116 -5.81 7.65 -21.67
C GLY A 116 -6.21 9.02 -22.18
N LEU A 117 -7.37 9.48 -21.72
CA LEU A 117 -7.91 10.82 -21.94
C LEU A 117 -7.74 11.64 -20.66
N PHE A 118 -7.26 12.87 -20.80
CA PHE A 118 -6.93 13.77 -19.69
C PHE A 118 -7.45 15.17 -19.97
N GLU A 119 -7.83 15.90 -18.94
CA GLU A 119 -7.99 17.37 -18.99
C GLU A 119 -6.73 18.00 -18.41
N VAL A 120 -6.12 18.91 -19.16
CA VAL A 120 -4.97 19.71 -18.73
C VAL A 120 -5.46 21.11 -18.46
N PHE A 121 -5.13 21.63 -17.29
CA PHE A 121 -5.42 22.98 -16.86
C PHE A 121 -4.17 23.84 -16.99
N ILE A 122 -4.28 24.93 -17.76
CA ILE A 122 -3.17 25.84 -18.08
C ILE A 122 -3.60 27.25 -17.71
N TYR A 123 -2.80 27.94 -16.90
CA TYR A 123 -3.05 29.32 -16.57
C TYR A 123 -2.62 30.23 -17.74
N ASN A 124 -3.49 31.15 -18.13
CA ASN A 124 -3.24 32.17 -19.12
C ASN A 124 -3.07 33.53 -18.41
N PRO A 125 -1.82 34.04 -18.28
CA PRO A 125 -1.55 35.31 -17.62
C PRO A 125 -2.14 36.53 -18.34
N SER A 126 -2.40 36.43 -19.65
CA SER A 126 -2.91 37.55 -20.44
C SER A 126 -4.40 37.82 -20.18
N THR A 127 -5.16 36.78 -19.82
CA THR A 127 -6.60 36.87 -19.55
C THR A 127 -6.94 36.62 -18.08
N ASP A 128 -5.94 36.34 -17.24
CA ASP A 128 -6.07 35.93 -15.84
C ASP A 128 -7.07 34.78 -15.63
N GLN A 129 -6.96 33.74 -16.46
CA GLN A 129 -7.90 32.62 -16.48
C GLN A 129 -7.19 31.27 -16.59
N VAL A 130 -7.83 30.21 -16.11
CA VAL A 130 -7.39 28.83 -16.34
C VAL A 130 -8.12 28.26 -17.53
N GLU A 131 -7.38 27.97 -18.59
CA GLU A 131 -7.88 27.27 -19.76
C GLU A 131 -7.84 25.76 -19.52
N LYS A 132 -8.88 25.07 -20.00
CA LYS A 132 -8.97 23.62 -19.96
C LYS A 132 -8.81 23.05 -21.37
N LYS A 133 -7.92 22.07 -21.54
CA LYS A 133 -7.75 21.33 -22.80
C LYS A 133 -7.88 19.84 -22.57
N THR A 134 -8.75 19.19 -23.32
CA THR A 134 -8.84 17.73 -23.33
C THR A 134 -7.80 17.16 -24.29
N VAL A 135 -6.98 16.23 -23.82
CA VAL A 135 -5.92 15.58 -24.59
C VAL A 135 -6.02 14.07 -24.46
N TYR A 136 -5.77 13.37 -25.56
CA TYR A 136 -5.54 11.94 -25.55
C TYR A 136 -4.04 11.68 -25.54
N VAL A 137 -3.55 10.87 -24.61
CA VAL A 137 -2.12 10.61 -24.38
C VAL A 137 -1.85 9.11 -24.46
N TRP A 138 -0.74 8.70 -25.08
CA TRP A 138 -0.32 7.30 -25.20
C TRP A 138 1.21 7.16 -25.29
N LYS A 139 1.75 5.98 -25.00
CA LYS A 139 3.15 5.65 -25.31
C LYS A 139 3.31 5.10 -26.73
N ASN A 140 4.30 5.61 -27.46
CA ASN A 140 4.73 5.00 -28.73
C ASN A 140 5.54 3.71 -28.51
N LYS A 141 6.01 3.08 -29.59
CA LYS A 141 6.77 1.82 -29.52
C LYS A 141 8.11 1.99 -28.81
N GLU A 142 8.66 3.20 -28.83
CA GLU A 142 9.89 3.61 -28.17
C GLU A 142 9.67 3.99 -26.69
N GLY A 143 8.42 3.95 -26.20
CA GLY A 143 8.07 4.26 -24.81
C GLY A 143 7.91 5.75 -24.49
N GLN A 144 7.99 6.63 -25.49
CA GLN A 144 7.82 8.08 -25.34
C GLN A 144 6.34 8.46 -25.27
N LEU A 145 6.03 9.46 -24.43
CA LEU A 145 4.69 10.03 -24.33
C LEU A 145 4.36 10.86 -25.57
N MET A 146 3.26 10.49 -26.22
CA MET A 146 2.66 11.18 -27.35
C MET A 146 1.30 11.70 -26.92
N TYR A 147 0.88 12.86 -27.45
CA TYR A 147 -0.44 13.41 -27.17
C TYR A 147 -1.10 14.03 -28.39
N LYS A 148 -2.43 14.14 -28.33
CA LYS A 148 -3.24 14.86 -29.31
C LYS A 148 -4.38 15.60 -28.61
N VAL A 149 -4.53 16.89 -28.92
CA VAL A 149 -5.66 17.68 -28.41
C VAL A 149 -6.96 17.19 -29.05
N VAL A 150 -7.95 16.91 -28.22
CA VAL A 150 -9.29 16.52 -28.65
C VAL A 150 -10.10 17.80 -28.80
N LYS A 151 -10.51 18.10 -30.04
CA LYS A 151 -11.44 19.22 -30.28
C LYS A 151 -12.80 18.83 -29.72
N GLN A 152 -13.35 19.68 -28.86
CA GLN A 152 -14.77 19.60 -28.51
C GLN A 152 -15.55 20.14 -29.72
N SER A 153 -16.35 19.26 -30.32
CA SER A 153 -17.30 19.60 -31.39
C SER A 153 -18.54 20.27 -30.83
#